data_AF-A0A521UYT6-F1
#
_entry.id   AF-A0A521UYT6-F1
#
_cell.length_a   1.000
_cell.length_b   1.000
_cell.length_c   1.000
_cell.angle_alpha   90.00
_cell.angle_beta   90.00
_cell.angle_gamma   90.00
#
_symmetry.space_group_name_H-M   'P 1'
#
loop_
_entity.id
_entity.type
_entity.pdbx_description
1 polymer ?
#
loop_
_entity_poly.entity_id
_entity_poly.type
_entity_poly.pdbx_seq_one_letter_code
_entity_poly.pdbx_strand_id
1 'polypeptide(L)' 'MSKFSSMTPGRPSQSPDAKAKLLESLRDEAPQEKLERVNFEVPASKKTKLKIIAAKKGMTVKEFLTDYIDSFPDE' A
#
# COMPACT_ATOMS: atom_id res chain seq x y z
N MET A 1 19.68 4.36 -47.73
CA MET A 1 18.85 4.06 -46.54
C MET A 1 19.57 3.01 -45.71
N SER A 2 19.79 3.27 -44.42
CA SER A 2 19.82 2.27 -43.33
C SER A 2 20.16 3.00 -42.03
N LYS A 3 19.11 3.36 -41.29
CA LYS A 3 19.14 4.11 -40.04
C LYS A 3 19.39 3.13 -38.88
N PHE A 4 20.58 2.55 -38.83
CA PHE A 4 21.03 1.69 -37.73
C PHE A 4 22.23 2.33 -37.04
N SER A 5 22.02 3.53 -36.47
CA SER A 5 23.01 4.12 -35.56
C SER A 5 22.63 3.74 -34.13
N SER A 6 23.52 2.98 -33.50
CA SER A 6 23.63 2.69 -32.07
C SER A 6 22.42 2.07 -31.36
N MET A 7 22.20 0.76 -31.57
CA MET A 7 21.63 -0.06 -30.49
C MET A 7 22.77 -0.53 -29.59
N THR A 8 23.17 0.34 -28.66
CA THR A 8 24.07 -0.04 -27.57
C THR A 8 23.35 -1.07 -26.70
N PRO A 9 23.92 -2.24 -26.39
CA PRO A 9 23.38 -3.17 -25.40
C PRO A 9 23.53 -2.55 -24.00
N GLY A 10 22.72 -1.54 -23.70
CA GLY A 10 22.67 -0.88 -22.41
C GLY A 10 21.84 -1.68 -21.44
N ARG A 11 22.27 -1.76 -20.17
CA ARG A 11 21.40 -2.26 -19.11
C ARG A 11 20.18 -1.34 -19.02
N PRO A 12 18.94 -1.86 -19.06
CA PRO A 12 17.72 -1.03 -19.02
C PRO A 12 17.62 -0.17 -17.75
N SER A 13 18.41 -0.45 -16.71
CA SER A 13 18.54 0.36 -15.50
C SER A 13 19.47 1.58 -15.62
N GLN A 14 20.13 1.81 -16.77
CA GLN A 14 21.06 2.94 -16.94
C GLN A 14 20.40 4.23 -17.41
N SER A 15 19.19 4.18 -18.00
CA SER A 15 18.52 5.42 -18.39
C SER A 15 18.10 6.19 -17.13
N PRO A 16 18.25 7.52 -17.12
CA PRO A 16 17.83 8.36 -15.99
C PRO A 16 16.33 8.16 -15.69
N ASP A 17 15.51 7.95 -16.71
CA ASP A 17 14.08 7.66 -16.56
C ASP A 17 13.79 6.32 -15.88
N ALA A 18 14.54 5.26 -16.23
CA ALA A 18 14.39 3.96 -15.58
C ALA A 18 14.86 4.00 -14.12
N LYS A 19 15.92 4.77 -13.82
CA LYS A 19 16.37 4.99 -12.45
C LYS A 19 15.35 5.74 -11.62
N ALA A 20 14.77 6.82 -12.16
CA ALA A 20 13.75 7.60 -11.46
C ALA A 20 12.51 6.76 -11.15
N LYS A 21 12.05 5.94 -12.11
CA LYS A 21 10.91 5.03 -11.91
C LYS A 21 11.20 3.92 -10.89
N LEU A 22 12.41 3.36 -10.91
CA LEU A 22 12.83 2.36 -9.90
C LEU A 22 12.92 2.99 -8.50
N LEU A 23 13.48 4.20 -8.39
CA LEU A 23 13.53 4.94 -7.13
C LEU A 23 12.13 5.27 -6.60
N GLU A 24 11.20 5.65 -7.46
CA GLU A 24 9.80 5.87 -7.08
C GLU A 24 9.14 4.58 -6.57
N SER A 25 9.34 3.44 -7.26
CA SER A 25 8.78 2.16 -6.82
C SER A 25 9.39 1.62 -5.52
N LEU A 26 10.57 2.12 -5.12
CA LEU A 26 11.27 1.76 -3.90
C LEU A 26 11.00 2.75 -2.77
N ARG A 27 10.28 3.85 -3.02
CA ARG A 27 9.84 4.73 -1.93
C ARG A 27 8.85 3.94 -1.10
N ASP A 28 9.27 3.64 0.12
CA ASP A 28 8.37 3.20 1.16
C ASP A 28 7.40 4.37 1.38
N GLU A 29 6.16 4.23 0.90
CA GLU A 29 5.08 5.18 1.17
C GLU A 29 4.79 5.11 2.66
N ALA A 30 5.65 5.77 3.44
CA ALA A 30 5.43 5.97 4.85
C ALA A 30 4.05 6.63 4.98
N PRO A 31 3.16 6.07 5.79
CA PRO A 31 1.85 6.65 6.02
C PRO A 31 2.01 8.13 6.41
N GLN A 32 1.15 9.00 5.88
CA GLN A 32 1.22 10.45 6.10
C GLN A 32 1.20 10.80 7.60
N GLU A 33 0.57 9.93 8.41
CA GLU A 33 0.55 10.00 9.86
C GLU A 33 1.19 8.76 10.48
N LYS A 34 1.88 8.96 11.61
CA LYS A 34 2.55 7.88 12.32
C LYS A 34 1.51 6.85 12.80
N LEU A 35 1.59 5.64 12.27
CA LEU A 35 0.74 4.53 12.71
C LEU A 35 1.11 4.12 14.14
N GLU A 36 0.15 4.24 15.06
CA GLU A 36 0.28 3.71 16.42
C GLU A 36 -0.37 2.34 16.54
N ARG A 37 0.33 1.40 17.19
CA ARG A 37 -0.18 0.05 17.41
C ARG A 37 -1.08 0.04 18.65
N VAL A 38 -2.34 -0.28 18.45
CA VAL A 38 -3.28 -0.53 19.55
C VAL A 38 -3.17 -1.98 20.01
N ASN A 39 -3.02 -2.20 21.32
CA ASN A 39 -3.06 -3.55 21.91
C ASN A 39 -4.51 -4.01 22.02
N PHE A 40 -4.96 -4.81 21.05
CA PHE A 40 -6.34 -5.26 20.96
C PHE A 40 -6.45 -6.79 20.97
N GLU A 41 -7.23 -7.30 21.92
CA GLU A 41 -7.56 -8.72 22.00
C GLU A 41 -9.06 -8.92 21.86
N VAL A 42 -9.45 -9.85 20.97
CA VAL A 42 -10.85 -10.23 20.78
C VAL A 42 -11.01 -11.75 20.86
N PRO A 43 -12.11 -12.23 21.47
CA PRO A 43 -12.48 -13.63 21.41
C PRO A 43 -12.54 -14.13 19.96
N ALA A 44 -12.14 -15.39 19.74
CA ALA A 44 -12.08 -16.00 18.41
C ALA A 44 -13.41 -15.87 17.64
N SER A 45 -14.55 -16.03 18.33
CA SER A 45 -15.88 -15.87 17.75
C SER A 45 -16.13 -14.46 17.19
N LYS A 46 -15.61 -13.41 17.85
CA LYS A 46 -15.73 -12.02 17.39
C LYS A 46 -14.76 -11.72 16.25
N LYS A 47 -13.55 -12.27 16.28
CA LYS A 47 -12.57 -12.19 15.18
C LYS A 47 -13.15 -12.75 13.87
N THR A 48 -13.84 -13.88 13.92
CA THR A 48 -14.49 -14.46 12.73
C THR A 48 -15.58 -13.55 12.18
N LYS A 49 -16.42 -12.98 13.05
CA LYS A 49 -17.45 -12.01 12.63
C LYS A 49 -16.83 -10.77 11.97
N LEU A 50 -15.77 -10.21 12.55
CA LEU A 50 -15.02 -9.08 11.98
C LEU A 50 -14.49 -9.41 10.58
N LYS A 51 -13.86 -10.59 10.41
CA LYS A 51 -13.37 -11.02 9.10
C LYS A 51 -14.48 -11.17 8.06
N ILE A 52 -15.62 -11.75 8.44
CA ILE A 52 -16.76 -11.91 7.54
C ILE A 52 -17.30 -10.54 7.09
N ILE A 53 -17.45 -9.59 8.02
CA ILE A 53 -17.96 -8.25 7.71
C ILE A 53 -16.99 -7.47 6.82
N ALA A 54 -15.69 -7.51 7.14
CA ALA A 54 -14.64 -6.87 6.34
C ALA A 54 -14.61 -7.45 4.92
N ALA A 55 -14.62 -8.78 4.78
CA ALA A 55 -14.66 -9.45 3.48
C ALA A 55 -15.90 -9.10 2.66
N LYS A 56 -17.08 -8.96 3.28
CA LYS A 56 -18.31 -8.51 2.61
C LYS A 56 -18.20 -7.10 2.03
N LYS A 57 -17.41 -6.23 2.65
CA LYS A 57 -17.15 -4.86 2.18
C LYS A 57 -15.94 -4.76 1.25
N GLY A 58 -15.24 -5.87 0.98
CA GLY A 58 -13.99 -5.86 0.22
C GLY A 58 -12.82 -5.19 0.94
N MET A 59 -12.93 -4.99 2.25
CA MET A 59 -11.96 -4.29 3.09
C MET A 59 -11.18 -5.27 3.96
N THR A 60 -10.01 -4.84 4.42
CA THR A 60 -9.29 -5.51 5.50
C THR A 60 -9.90 -5.16 6.85
N VAL A 61 -9.59 -5.95 7.88
CA VAL A 61 -10.04 -5.65 9.26
C VAL A 61 -9.47 -4.31 9.76
N LYS A 62 -8.27 -3.93 9.28
CA LYS A 62 -7.65 -2.65 9.61
C LYS A 62 -8.47 -1.49 9.05
N GLU A 63 -8.71 -1.50 7.75
CA GLU A 63 -9.50 -0.45 7.06
C GLU A 63 -10.91 -0.36 7.65
N PHE A 64 -11.58 -1.50 7.87
CA PHE A 64 -12.92 -1.50 8.48
C PHE A 64 -12.94 -0.84 9.87
N LEU A 65 -11.90 -1.06 10.68
CA LEU A 65 -11.81 -0.44 12.00
C LEU A 65 -11.42 1.04 11.92
N THR A 66 -10.55 1.40 10.98
CA THR A 66 -10.21 2.80 10.70
C THR A 66 -11.44 3.58 10.25
N ASP A 67 -12.16 3.10 9.23
CA ASP A 67 -13.41 3.71 8.75
C ASP A 67 -14.47 3.82 9.86
N TYR A 68 -14.53 2.81 10.75
CA TYR A 68 -15.44 2.84 11.89
C TYR A 68 -15.04 3.92 12.90
N ILE A 69 -13.74 4.14 13.11
CA ILE A 69 -13.24 5.21 13.98
C ILE A 69 -13.51 6.58 13.36
N ASP A 70 -13.29 6.74 12.05
CA ASP A 70 -13.53 7.99 11.32
C ASP A 70 -15.02 8.39 11.31
N SER A 71 -15.92 7.45 11.60
CA SER A 71 -17.36 7.72 11.73
C SER A 71 -17.76 8.35 13.06
N PHE A 72 -16.86 8.42 14.05
CA PHE A 72 -17.13 9.14 15.29
C PHE A 72 -16.99 10.65 15.09
N PRO A 73 -17.82 11.47 15.76
CA PRO A 73 -17.64 12.91 15.75
C PRO A 73 -16.30 13.30 16.40
N ASP A 74 -15.61 14.26 15.80
CA ASP A 74 -14.47 14.94 16.43
C ASP A 74 -14.98 15.68 17.69
N GLU A 75 -14.29 15.51 18.83
CA GLU A 75 -14.55 16.29 20.06
C GLU A 75 -14.30 17.79 19.88
#